data_AF-A0AA35T4W1-F1
#
_entry.id   AF-A0AA35T4W1-F1
#
_cell.length_a   1.000
_cell.length_b   1.000
_cell.length_c   1.000
_cell.angle_alpha   90.00
_cell.angle_beta   90.00
_cell.angle_gamma   90.00
#
_symmetry.space_group_name_H-M   'P 1'
#
loop_
_entity.id
_entity.type
_entity.pdbx_description
1 polymer ?
#
loop_
_entity_poly.entity_id
_entity_poly.type
_entity_poly.pdbx_seq_one_letter_code
_entity_poly.pdbx_strand_id
1 'polypeptide(L)'
;MPTVRKRRSRKNSRINNTRYGRRLKKRSCKSVKNRIQLECIRERWDSKKTMKQNLMELGLSIDPNRSLPVRQPNNSTNEVDDMAVENTELQKSTPSEQTDLISELEAIAANAPPNKPFVMSPSEAKFIAYLIMRHGTNYKKMVKDKKNYNQLTEGQLKKKCLQFHKSPYVYLLDSED
;
A
#
# COMPACT_ATOMS: atom_id res chain seq x y z
N MET A 1 -13.58 -58.77 -6.06
CA MET A 1 -12.21 -58.82 -6.65
C MET A 1 -11.97 -57.58 -7.52
N PRO A 2 -10.80 -56.92 -7.48
CA PRO A 2 -10.54 -55.74 -8.31
C PRO A 2 -10.49 -56.13 -9.80
N THR A 3 -11.03 -55.28 -10.68
CA THR A 3 -11.02 -55.53 -12.13
C THR A 3 -9.60 -55.58 -12.70
N VAL A 4 -9.43 -56.31 -13.82
CA VAL A 4 -8.15 -56.47 -14.53
C VAL A 4 -7.51 -55.11 -14.83
N ARG A 5 -8.33 -54.11 -15.21
CA ARG A 5 -7.91 -52.72 -15.44
C ARG A 5 -7.34 -52.06 -14.19
N LYS A 6 -7.98 -52.23 -13.02
CA LYS A 6 -7.49 -51.72 -11.72
C LYS A 6 -6.18 -52.40 -11.31
N ARG A 7 -5.99 -53.69 -11.61
CA ARG A 7 -4.74 -54.43 -11.34
C ARG A 7 -3.56 -53.91 -12.18
N ARG A 8 -3.76 -53.70 -13.48
CA ARG A 8 -2.72 -53.13 -14.37
C ARG A 8 -2.37 -51.69 -14.00
N SER A 9 -3.37 -50.85 -13.71
CA SER A 9 -3.15 -49.47 -13.27
C SER A 9 -2.35 -49.39 -11.97
N ARG A 10 -2.59 -50.29 -11.00
CA ARG A 10 -1.80 -50.36 -9.76
C ARG A 10 -0.35 -50.78 -10.00
N LYS A 11 -0.09 -51.71 -10.93
CA LYS A 11 1.29 -52.13 -11.29
C LYS A 11 2.10 -51.02 -11.96
N ASN A 12 1.46 -50.19 -12.79
CA ASN A 12 2.13 -49.11 -13.53
C ASN A 12 2.00 -47.73 -12.87
N SER A 13 1.36 -47.65 -11.70
CA SER A 13 1.15 -46.40 -10.96
C SER A 13 2.42 -46.03 -10.20
N ARG A 14 3.20 -45.07 -10.70
CA ARG A 14 4.20 -44.37 -9.87
C ARG A 14 3.49 -43.74 -8.67
N ILE A 15 4.06 -43.88 -7.47
CA ILE A 15 3.51 -43.25 -6.26
C ILE A 15 3.53 -41.74 -6.47
N ASN A 16 2.35 -41.12 -6.55
CA ASN A 16 2.22 -39.70 -6.77
C ASN A 16 2.46 -38.92 -5.45
N ASN A 17 3.74 -38.74 -5.11
CA ASN A 17 4.18 -37.98 -3.94
C ASN A 17 3.77 -36.50 -4.00
N THR A 18 3.46 -35.96 -5.19
CA THR A 18 2.99 -34.57 -5.34
C THR A 18 1.61 -34.36 -4.75
N ARG A 19 0.72 -35.37 -4.73
CA ARG A 19 -0.63 -35.24 -4.16
C ARG A 19 -0.58 -35.17 -2.62
N TYR A 20 0.28 -35.97 -2.01
CA TYR A 20 0.52 -35.95 -0.57
C TYR A 20 1.20 -34.65 -0.13
N GLY A 21 2.27 -34.23 -0.84
CA GLY A 21 2.94 -32.95 -0.62
C GLY A 21 2.01 -31.74 -0.76
N ARG A 22 1.12 -31.73 -1.77
CA ARG A 22 0.09 -30.70 -1.93
C ARG A 22 -0.90 -30.68 -0.76
N ARG A 23 -1.27 -31.83 -0.20
CA ARG A 23 -2.18 -31.93 0.95
C ARG A 23 -1.53 -31.43 2.25
N LEU A 24 -0.26 -31.77 2.47
CA LEU A 24 0.55 -31.27 3.58
C LEU A 24 0.75 -29.76 3.50
N LYS A 25 1.12 -29.24 2.31
CA LYS A 25 1.23 -27.80 2.06
C LYS A 25 -0.11 -27.09 2.33
N LYS A 26 -1.22 -27.62 1.82
CA LYS A 26 -2.57 -27.12 2.15
C LYS A 26 -2.90 -27.17 3.64
N ARG A 27 -2.28 -28.04 4.45
CA ARG A 27 -2.45 -28.06 5.90
C ARG A 27 -1.56 -27.04 6.60
N SER A 28 -0.30 -26.89 6.19
CA SER A 28 0.60 -25.88 6.77
C SER A 28 0.17 -24.45 6.44
N CYS A 29 -0.45 -24.22 5.27
CA CYS A 29 -1.02 -22.94 4.89
C CYS A 29 -2.30 -22.56 5.67
N LYS A 30 -2.89 -23.47 6.47
CA LYS A 30 -4.16 -23.20 7.18
C LYS A 30 -4.00 -22.38 8.46
N SER A 31 -2.81 -22.32 9.06
CA SER A 31 -2.61 -21.47 10.23
C SER A 31 -2.37 -20.02 9.80
N VAL A 32 -3.44 -19.37 9.32
CA VAL A 32 -3.46 -17.93 9.04
C VAL A 32 -3.16 -17.15 10.33
N LYS A 33 -3.64 -17.66 11.47
CA LYS A 33 -3.41 -17.10 12.80
C LYS A 33 -1.93 -16.83 13.11
N ASN A 34 -1.01 -17.69 12.67
CA ASN A 34 0.42 -17.50 12.94
C ASN A 34 1.10 -16.52 11.96
N ARG A 35 0.40 -16.06 10.92
CA ARG A 35 0.91 -15.07 9.96
C ARG A 35 0.45 -13.65 10.28
N ILE A 36 -0.53 -13.50 11.15
CA ILE A 36 -1.05 -12.20 11.59
C ILE A 36 0.00 -11.59 12.52
N GLN A 37 0.51 -10.43 12.14
CA GLN A 37 1.58 -9.73 12.89
C GLN A 37 1.04 -8.98 14.11
N LEU A 38 -0.17 -8.43 14.01
CA LEU A 38 -0.81 -7.68 15.09
C LEU A 38 -1.46 -8.63 16.09
N GLU A 39 -1.02 -8.57 17.34
CA GLU A 39 -1.49 -9.48 18.39
C GLU A 39 -2.99 -9.29 18.68
N CYS A 40 -3.48 -8.05 18.70
CA CYS A 40 -4.90 -7.73 18.94
C CYS A 40 -5.86 -8.42 17.95
N ILE A 41 -5.45 -8.55 16.68
CA ILE A 41 -6.21 -9.27 15.65
C ILE A 41 -6.01 -10.78 15.79
N ARG A 42 -4.79 -11.20 16.11
CA ARG A 42 -4.43 -12.62 16.23
C ARG A 42 -5.20 -13.32 17.35
N GLU A 43 -5.34 -12.67 18.50
CA GLU A 43 -6.07 -13.20 19.66
C GLU A 43 -7.53 -13.49 19.31
N ARG A 44 -8.17 -12.52 18.65
CA ARG A 44 -9.59 -12.55 18.27
C ARG A 44 -9.86 -13.34 16.99
N TRP A 45 -8.83 -13.92 16.37
CA TRP A 45 -8.96 -14.75 15.17
C TRP A 45 -9.45 -16.17 15.50
N ASP A 46 -10.65 -16.52 15.03
CA ASP A 46 -11.17 -17.89 15.10
C ASP A 46 -10.70 -18.73 13.90
N SER A 47 -10.07 -19.88 14.19
CA SER A 47 -9.59 -20.82 13.16
C SER A 47 -10.71 -21.66 12.51
N LYS A 48 -11.91 -21.70 13.12
CA LYS A 48 -13.06 -22.47 12.62
C LYS A 48 -13.88 -21.70 11.59
N LYS A 49 -13.89 -20.37 11.68
CA LYS A 49 -14.59 -19.47 10.78
C LYS A 49 -13.79 -19.22 9.50
N THR A 50 -14.50 -18.81 8.44
CA THR A 50 -13.84 -18.38 7.20
C THR A 50 -13.18 -17.02 7.39
N MET A 51 -12.14 -16.71 6.60
CA MET A 51 -11.46 -15.41 6.60
C MET A 51 -12.45 -14.25 6.43
N LYS A 52 -13.44 -14.41 5.54
CA LYS A 52 -14.50 -13.43 5.30
C LYS A 52 -15.33 -13.19 6.57
N GLN A 53 -15.79 -14.26 7.22
CA GLN A 53 -16.59 -14.15 8.44
C GLN A 53 -15.80 -13.51 9.59
N ASN A 54 -14.54 -13.92 9.79
CA ASN A 54 -13.68 -13.30 10.81
C ASN A 54 -13.51 -11.81 10.58
N LEU A 55 -13.12 -11.40 9.36
CA LEU A 55 -12.92 -9.98 9.07
C LEU A 55 -14.22 -9.18 9.29
N MET A 56 -15.36 -9.68 8.81
CA MET A 56 -16.65 -9.01 9.03
C MET A 56 -17.01 -8.90 10.52
N GLU A 57 -16.77 -9.94 11.32
CA GLU A 57 -17.04 -9.94 12.77
C GLU A 57 -16.10 -9.03 13.55
N LEU A 58 -14.85 -8.90 13.11
CA LEU A 58 -13.90 -7.93 13.65
C LEU A 58 -14.21 -6.49 13.23
N GLY A 59 -15.14 -6.28 12.29
CA GLY A 59 -15.44 -4.98 11.70
C GLY A 59 -14.45 -4.53 10.62
N LEU A 60 -13.68 -5.46 10.06
CA LEU A 60 -12.69 -5.21 9.01
C LEU A 60 -13.27 -5.52 7.62
N SER A 61 -12.90 -4.69 6.64
CA SER A 61 -13.25 -4.93 5.24
C SER A 61 -12.38 -6.03 4.62
N ILE A 62 -12.98 -6.87 3.79
CA ILE A 62 -12.27 -7.92 3.03
C ILE A 62 -11.69 -7.34 1.74
N ASP A 63 -12.42 -6.46 1.08
CA ASP A 63 -12.04 -5.85 -0.19
C ASP A 63 -12.11 -4.33 -0.07
N PRO A 64 -10.95 -3.64 0.03
CA PRO A 64 -10.90 -2.21 0.22
C PRO A 64 -11.49 -1.44 -0.98
N ASN A 65 -11.36 -1.98 -2.20
CA ASN A 65 -11.86 -1.32 -3.41
C ASN A 65 -13.39 -1.34 -3.49
N ARG A 66 -14.02 -2.32 -2.83
CA ARG A 66 -15.48 -2.38 -2.71
C ARG A 66 -15.99 -1.48 -1.59
N SER A 67 -15.25 -1.39 -0.49
CA SER A 67 -15.67 -0.61 0.69
C SER A 67 -15.36 0.89 0.58
N LEU A 68 -14.35 1.27 -0.20
CA LEU A 68 -13.97 2.66 -0.41
C LEU A 68 -14.42 3.13 -1.80
N PRO A 69 -14.98 4.35 -1.94
CA PRO A 69 -15.33 4.93 -3.23
C PRO A 69 -14.07 5.45 -3.95
N VAL A 70 -13.17 4.54 -4.34
CA VAL A 70 -11.96 4.88 -5.09
C VAL A 70 -12.26 4.78 -6.58
N ARG A 71 -12.10 5.91 -7.30
CA ARG A 71 -12.25 5.96 -8.76
C ARG A 71 -11.20 5.06 -9.42
N GLN A 72 -11.63 4.00 -10.08
CA GLN A 72 -10.73 3.09 -10.82
C GLN A 72 -10.27 3.77 -12.12
N PRO A 73 -8.95 3.79 -12.43
CA PRO A 73 -8.38 4.60 -13.51
C PRO A 73 -8.79 4.13 -14.92
N ASN A 74 -9.24 2.89 -15.06
CA ASN A 74 -9.59 2.24 -16.32
C ASN A 74 -11.10 2.18 -16.60
N ASN A 75 -11.94 2.80 -15.78
CA ASN A 75 -13.38 2.92 -16.04
C ASN A 75 -13.72 4.24 -16.77
N SER A 76 -12.84 4.68 -17.67
CA SER A 76 -12.97 5.89 -18.48
C SER A 76 -13.62 5.63 -19.85
N THR A 77 -14.60 4.73 -19.90
CA THR A 77 -15.45 4.57 -21.08
C THR A 77 -16.88 4.43 -20.62
N ASN A 78 -17.49 5.59 -20.37
CA ASN A 78 -18.83 5.99 -20.82
C ASN A 78 -19.22 7.23 -20.00
N GLU A 79 -18.84 8.39 -20.52
CA GLU A 79 -19.57 9.63 -20.25
C GLU A 79 -20.85 9.57 -21.09
N VAL A 80 -21.94 9.12 -20.47
CA VAL A 80 -23.31 9.54 -20.78
C VAL A 80 -24.16 9.26 -19.53
N ASP A 81 -25.03 10.22 -19.24
CA ASP A 81 -26.10 10.24 -18.23
C ASP A 81 -25.74 10.70 -16.82
N ASP A 82 -25.52 12.02 -16.71
CA ASP A 82 -26.11 12.82 -15.63
C ASP A 82 -27.66 12.78 -15.71
N MET A 83 -28.28 11.62 -15.50
CA MET A 83 -29.71 11.50 -15.16
C MET A 83 -30.08 10.04 -14.84
N ALA A 84 -30.59 9.82 -13.63
CA ALA A 84 -31.37 8.64 -13.22
C ALA A 84 -30.68 7.26 -13.26
N VAL A 85 -29.94 6.93 -12.19
CA VAL A 85 -29.97 5.58 -11.62
C VAL A 85 -30.26 5.69 -10.13
N GLU A 86 -31.53 5.94 -9.86
CA GLU A 86 -32.21 5.50 -8.65
C GLU A 86 -31.95 3.99 -8.44
N ASN A 87 -31.44 3.62 -7.27
CA ASN A 87 -31.37 2.24 -6.76
C ASN A 87 -30.49 1.22 -7.51
N THR A 88 -29.21 1.53 -7.75
CA THR A 88 -28.23 0.48 -7.44
C THR A 88 -27.96 0.58 -5.96
N GLU A 89 -28.46 -0.41 -5.22
CA GLU A 89 -28.08 -0.67 -3.85
C GLU A 89 -26.55 -0.90 -3.81
N LEU A 90 -25.80 0.21 -3.83
CA LEU A 90 -24.61 0.34 -3.01
C LEU A 90 -25.11 -0.09 -1.65
N GLN A 91 -24.84 -1.36 -1.33
CA GLN A 91 -24.95 -1.84 0.03
C GLN A 91 -24.21 -0.79 0.83
N LYS A 92 -24.97 0.11 1.48
CA LYS A 92 -24.57 0.73 2.74
C LYS A 92 -24.17 -0.49 3.53
N SER A 93 -22.90 -0.85 3.47
CA SER A 93 -22.30 -1.74 4.43
C SER A 93 -22.74 -1.10 5.73
N THR A 94 -23.65 -1.78 6.42
CA THR A 94 -24.07 -1.45 7.78
C THR A 94 -22.87 -0.85 8.48
N PRO A 95 -22.98 0.36 9.06
CA PRO A 95 -21.87 0.97 9.79
C PRO A 95 -21.32 -0.15 10.65
N SER A 96 -20.10 -0.60 10.38
CA SER A 96 -19.47 -1.59 11.22
C SER A 96 -19.58 -1.00 12.62
N GLU A 97 -20.34 -1.66 13.49
CA GLU A 97 -20.39 -1.28 14.89
C GLU A 97 -18.94 -1.09 15.33
N GLN A 98 -18.62 0.05 15.93
CA GLN A 98 -17.27 0.30 16.42
C GLN A 98 -16.98 -0.81 17.43
N THR A 99 -16.24 -1.83 17.00
CA THR A 99 -15.85 -2.93 17.86
C THR A 99 -14.71 -2.46 18.74
N ASP A 100 -14.57 -3.05 19.93
CA ASP A 100 -13.44 -2.78 20.82
C ASP A 100 -12.09 -2.91 20.10
N LEU A 101 -11.99 -3.86 19.15
CA LEU A 101 -10.80 -4.06 18.33
C LEU A 101 -10.49 -2.84 17.45
N ILE A 102 -11.49 -2.24 16.80
CA ILE A 102 -11.29 -1.05 15.95
C ILE A 102 -10.75 0.10 16.79
N SER A 103 -11.33 0.33 17.97
CA SER A 103 -10.84 1.37 18.90
C SER A 103 -9.39 1.13 19.32
N GLU A 104 -9.00 -0.12 19.59
CA GLU A 104 -7.61 -0.47 19.89
C GLU A 104 -6.68 -0.21 18.70
N LEU A 105 -7.11 -0.57 17.48
CA LEU A 105 -6.32 -0.33 16.27
C LEU A 105 -6.14 1.15 15.97
N GLU A 106 -7.19 1.95 16.14
CA GLU A 106 -7.15 3.41 16.00
C GLU A 106 -6.20 4.03 17.02
N ALA A 107 -6.23 3.57 18.28
CA ALA A 107 -5.30 4.02 19.31
C ALA A 107 -3.84 3.64 18.98
N ILE A 108 -3.59 2.42 18.49
CA ILE A 108 -2.24 1.99 18.05
C ILE A 108 -1.76 2.85 16.88
N ALA A 109 -2.63 3.12 15.90
CA ALA A 109 -2.31 3.94 14.74
C ALA A 109 -2.04 5.41 15.12
N ALA A 110 -2.81 5.97 16.05
CA ALA A 110 -2.61 7.32 16.56
C ALA A 110 -1.28 7.47 17.31
N ASN A 111 -0.84 6.41 18.02
CA ASN A 111 0.42 6.38 18.75
C ASN A 111 1.63 5.98 17.88
N ALA A 112 1.43 5.65 16.61
CA ALA A 112 2.52 5.23 15.74
C ALA A 112 3.54 6.38 15.56
N PRO A 113 4.85 6.09 15.59
CA PRO A 113 5.86 7.11 15.41
C PRO A 113 5.67 7.76 14.03
N PRO A 114 5.76 9.10 13.93
CA PRO A 114 5.62 9.77 12.65
C PRO A 114 6.71 9.28 11.69
N ASN A 115 6.36 9.20 10.40
CA ASN A 115 7.33 8.90 9.37
C ASN A 115 8.49 9.91 9.46
N LYS A 116 9.72 9.41 9.31
CA LYS A 116 10.90 10.28 9.28
C LYS A 116 10.69 11.35 8.20
N PRO A 117 10.88 12.65 8.51
CA PRO A 117 10.74 13.67 7.50
C PRO A 117 11.76 13.43 6.39
N PHE A 118 11.40 13.80 5.16
CA PHE A 118 12.36 13.76 4.07
C PHE A 118 13.51 14.74 4.37
N VAL A 119 14.74 14.26 4.25
CA VAL A 119 15.96 15.08 4.40
C VAL A 119 16.77 15.00 3.12
N MET A 120 17.15 16.16 2.59
CA MET A 120 18.01 16.25 1.40
C MET A 120 19.47 15.97 1.77
N SER A 121 20.29 15.51 0.83
CA SER A 121 21.72 15.37 1.14
C SER A 121 22.39 16.74 1.34
N PRO A 122 23.42 16.89 2.20
CA PRO A 122 24.04 18.19 2.47
C PRO A 122 24.64 18.86 1.23
N SER A 123 25.23 18.08 0.32
CA SER A 123 25.81 18.58 -0.93
C SER A 123 24.74 19.10 -1.88
N GLU A 124 23.63 18.39 -1.98
CA GLU A 124 22.48 18.79 -2.76
C GLU A 124 21.79 20.02 -2.17
N ALA A 125 21.70 20.13 -0.85
CA ALA A 125 21.23 21.32 -0.14
C ALA A 125 22.04 22.57 -0.52
N LYS A 126 23.37 22.48 -0.48
CA LYS A 126 24.27 23.56 -0.91
C LYS A 126 24.09 23.92 -2.38
N PHE A 127 23.93 22.92 -3.24
CA PHE A 127 23.70 23.13 -4.67
C PHE A 127 22.38 23.88 -4.94
N ILE A 128 21.29 23.46 -4.30
CA ILE A 128 19.99 24.10 -4.46
C ILE A 128 19.97 25.49 -3.82
N ALA A 129 20.57 25.65 -2.63
CA ALA A 129 20.74 26.96 -1.98
C ALA A 129 21.46 27.94 -2.92
N TYR A 130 22.58 27.53 -3.51
CA TYR A 130 23.30 28.32 -4.51
C TYR A 130 22.42 28.76 -5.69
N LEU A 131 21.60 27.85 -6.24
CA LEU A 131 20.72 28.19 -7.35
C LEU A 131 19.62 29.18 -6.94
N ILE A 132 19.05 29.01 -5.74
CA ILE A 132 18.03 29.90 -5.19
C ILE A 132 18.61 31.29 -4.98
N MET A 133 19.80 31.40 -4.37
CA MET A 133 20.45 32.69 -4.14
C MET A 133 20.76 33.43 -5.45
N ARG A 134 21.20 32.71 -6.49
CA ARG A 134 21.59 33.33 -7.77
C ARG A 134 20.42 33.68 -8.67
N HIS A 135 19.41 32.81 -8.77
CA HIS A 135 18.34 32.91 -9.77
C HIS A 135 16.95 33.14 -9.15
N GLY A 136 16.81 33.04 -7.83
CA GLY A 136 15.55 33.21 -7.11
C GLY A 136 14.53 32.14 -7.51
N THR A 137 13.40 32.57 -8.07
CA THR A 137 12.32 31.69 -8.53
C THR A 137 12.39 31.37 -10.04
N ASN A 138 13.43 31.84 -10.75
CA ASN A 138 13.54 31.66 -12.20
C ASN A 138 14.15 30.30 -12.58
N TYR A 139 13.33 29.24 -12.57
CA TYR A 139 13.77 27.88 -12.86
C TYR A 139 14.37 27.72 -14.27
N LYS A 140 13.85 28.43 -15.29
CA LYS A 140 14.43 28.44 -16.64
C LYS A 140 15.89 28.90 -16.67
N LYS A 141 16.27 29.84 -15.79
CA LYS A 141 17.65 30.31 -15.66
C LYS A 141 18.50 29.29 -14.88
N MET A 142 17.94 28.67 -13.84
CA MET A 142 18.61 27.61 -13.10
C MET A 142 18.98 26.40 -13.97
N VAL A 143 18.12 26.03 -14.92
CA VAL A 143 18.40 24.94 -15.88
C VAL A 143 19.67 25.24 -16.68
N LYS A 144 19.84 26.50 -17.10
CA LYS A 144 20.98 26.98 -17.88
C LYS A 144 22.23 27.29 -17.04
N ASP A 145 22.15 27.14 -15.71
CA ASP A 145 23.28 27.44 -14.83
C ASP A 145 24.41 26.42 -15.01
N LYS A 146 25.66 26.89 -15.01
CA LYS A 146 26.84 26.04 -15.20
C LYS A 146 26.98 24.97 -14.11
N LYS A 147 26.55 25.24 -12.87
CA LYS A 147 26.61 24.24 -11.77
C LYS A 147 25.55 23.16 -11.91
N ASN A 148 24.55 23.30 -12.79
CA ASN A 148 23.59 22.24 -13.09
C ASN A 148 24.22 21.14 -13.97
N TYR A 149 25.29 20.51 -13.48
CA TYR A 149 26.08 19.51 -14.21
C TYR A 149 25.25 18.30 -14.63
N ASN A 150 24.28 17.92 -13.80
CA ASN A 150 23.40 16.77 -14.05
C ASN A 150 22.23 17.10 -14.98
N GLN A 151 22.24 18.28 -15.61
CA GLN A 151 21.24 18.68 -16.60
C GLN A 151 19.80 18.52 -16.09
N LEU A 152 19.56 18.91 -14.83
CA LEU A 152 18.24 18.80 -14.23
C LEU A 152 17.24 19.65 -15.00
N THR A 153 16.10 19.05 -15.31
CA THR A 153 14.98 19.72 -15.98
C THR A 153 14.31 20.73 -15.06
N GLU A 154 13.60 21.69 -15.65
CA GLU A 154 12.91 22.76 -14.90
C GLU A 154 11.98 22.20 -13.81
N GLY A 155 11.19 21.19 -14.15
CA GLY A 155 10.27 20.53 -13.21
C GLY A 155 10.98 19.81 -12.06
N GLN A 156 12.15 19.21 -12.32
CA GLN A 156 12.97 18.58 -11.29
C GLN A 156 13.56 19.63 -10.34
N LEU A 157 14.10 20.72 -10.87
CA LEU A 157 14.62 21.83 -10.06
C LEU A 157 13.52 22.46 -9.20
N LYS A 158 12.32 22.67 -9.76
CA LYS A 158 11.16 23.15 -8.99
C LYS A 158 10.82 22.23 -7.83
N LYS A 159 10.74 20.91 -8.07
CA LYS A 159 10.50 19.91 -7.01
C LYS A 159 11.58 19.95 -5.94
N LYS A 160 12.87 20.03 -6.33
CA LYS A 160 13.99 20.10 -5.38
C LYS A 160 14.00 21.40 -4.57
N CYS A 161 13.67 22.54 -5.16
CA CYS A 161 13.52 23.80 -4.41
C CYS A 161 12.38 23.72 -3.39
N LEU A 162 11.21 23.18 -3.78
CA LEU A 162 10.09 22.95 -2.86
C LEU A 162 10.47 22.02 -1.71
N GLN A 163 11.25 20.99 -2.02
CA GLN A 163 11.75 20.03 -1.04
C GLN A 163 12.79 20.65 -0.11
N PHE A 164 13.65 21.53 -0.63
CA PHE A 164 14.63 22.29 0.15
C PHE A 164 13.96 23.18 1.20
N HIS A 165 12.88 23.90 0.85
CA HIS A 165 12.12 24.71 1.80
C HIS A 165 11.47 23.91 2.94
N LYS A 166 11.18 22.62 2.71
CA LYS A 166 10.67 21.69 3.74
C LYS A 166 11.78 21.02 4.56
N SER A 167 13.01 21.09 4.06
CA SER A 167 14.16 20.44 4.67
C SER A 167 14.72 21.28 5.82
N PRO A 168 15.48 20.69 6.75
CA PRO A 168 16.11 21.46 7.83
C PRO A 168 17.22 22.40 7.34
N TYR A 169 17.63 22.34 6.07
CA TYR A 169 18.75 23.11 5.53
C TYR A 169 18.40 24.53 5.08
N VAL A 170 17.19 25.02 5.40
CA VAL A 170 16.74 26.36 5.01
C VAL A 170 17.66 27.46 5.54
N TYR A 171 18.27 27.26 6.72
CA TYR A 171 19.22 28.21 7.32
C TYR A 171 20.43 28.54 6.42
N LEU A 172 20.75 27.69 5.43
CA LEU A 172 21.83 27.97 4.48
C LEU A 172 21.58 29.22 3.63
N LEU A 173 20.33 29.67 3.51
CA LEU A 173 19.99 30.91 2.81
C LEU A 173 20.32 32.16 3.64
N ASP A 174 20.36 32.04 4.97
CA ASP A 174 20.53 33.16 5.90
C ASP A 174 21.99 33.31 6.40
N SER A 175 22.89 32.42 5.96
CA SER A 175 24.26 32.29 6.53
C SER A 175 25.35 33.02 5.76
N GLU A 176 25.03 33.81 4.72
CA GLU A 176 26.01 34.48 3.84
C GLU A 176 25.90 36.03 3.87
N ASP A 177 25.42 36.61 4.97
CA ASP A 177 25.54 38.05 5.29
C ASP A 177 26.79 38.36 6.14
#